data_AF-A0A4R6IL56-F1
#
_entry.id   AF-A0A4R6IL56-F1
#
_cell.length_a   1.000
_cell.length_b   1.000
_cell.length_c   1.000
_cell.angle_alpha   90.00
_cell.angle_beta   90.00
_cell.angle_gamma   90.00
#
_symmetry.space_group_name_H-M   'P 1'
#
loop_
_entity.id
_entity.type
_entity.pdbx_description
1 polymer ?
#
loop_
_entity_poly.entity_id
_entity_poly.type
_entity_poly.pdbx_seq_one_letter_code
_entity_poly.pdbx_strand_id
1 'polypeptide(L)'
;MNRICYILLLVGIITSCNKSEHAEVYVPRLLKGEEDLNVRYKEGEAKFTIFNFVKEDKKQRVGDLIGIRYGDTLIRIQADPNDKTLIHDHFGFAQFVNTDKTCILVQMPNEKGLIGPTYIIALKNGKPEVINPYMASTGKNDLKFTRGVSNVGKSAYLINNDYLLSAVNAKLYTIKRQNPDERIQGYLFLKSSDNETLVFLVNGAFYQVHYPSGETYTLPITSKIAQDDSRGLYKWIQDNYTWIRNSKNISFLLPAPTDDGIKDMRRKI
;
A
#
# COMPACT_ATOMS: atom_id res chain seq x y z
N MET A 1 -4.70 41.85 54.36
CA MET A 1 -4.73 40.42 53.98
C MET A 1 -5.68 40.08 52.83
N ASN A 2 -6.63 40.93 52.41
CA ASN A 2 -7.63 40.57 51.38
C ASN A 2 -7.22 40.80 49.91
N ARG A 3 -6.01 41.30 49.61
CA ARG A 3 -5.55 41.51 48.22
C ARG A 3 -4.67 40.39 47.66
N ILE A 4 -4.12 39.53 48.52
CA ILE A 4 -3.23 38.43 48.10
C ILE A 4 -4.04 37.23 47.60
N CYS A 5 -5.27 37.02 48.09
CA CYS A 5 -6.15 35.93 47.64
C CYS A 5 -6.70 36.12 46.22
N TYR A 6 -6.82 37.35 45.72
CA TYR A 6 -7.34 37.59 44.37
C TYR A 6 -6.30 37.35 43.26
N ILE A 7 -5.01 37.43 43.57
CA ILE A 7 -3.93 37.19 42.59
C ILE A 7 -3.75 35.69 42.33
N LEU A 8 -3.95 34.84 43.34
CA LEU A 8 -3.86 33.38 43.20
C LEU A 8 -5.03 32.77 42.38
N LEU A 9 -6.21 33.40 42.40
CA LEU A 9 -7.37 32.95 41.62
C LEU A 9 -7.29 33.35 40.14
N LEU A 10 -6.55 34.41 39.79
CA LEU A 10 -6.36 34.83 38.40
C LEU A 10 -5.31 33.98 37.65
N VAL A 11 -4.32 33.43 38.37
CA VAL A 11 -3.27 32.56 37.79
C VAL A 11 -3.81 31.17 37.43
N GLY A 12 -4.88 30.71 38.08
CA GLY A 12 -5.51 29.40 37.79
C GLY A 12 -6.33 29.34 36.50
N ILE A 13 -6.67 30.49 35.89
CA ILE A 13 -7.51 30.53 34.68
C ILE A 13 -6.65 30.54 33.39
N ILE A 14 -5.39 30.98 33.48
CA ILE A 14 -4.53 31.17 32.29
C ILE A 14 -3.78 29.88 31.88
N THR A 15 -3.71 28.86 32.76
CA THR A 15 -3.09 27.56 32.42
C THR A 15 -4.09 26.54 31.86
N SER A 16 -5.38 26.85 31.83
CA SER A 16 -6.44 25.93 31.33
C SER A 16 -6.69 26.02 29.82
N CYS A 17 -6.00 26.89 29.08
CA CYS A 17 -6.30 27.17 27.66
C CYS A 17 -5.24 26.67 26.67
N ASN A 18 -4.45 25.65 27.04
CA ASN A 18 -3.74 24.83 26.06
C ASN A 18 -4.41 23.46 26.05
N LYS A 19 -5.55 23.33 25.33
CA LYS A 19 -6.05 22.02 24.93
C LYS A 19 -5.02 21.42 23.98
N SER A 20 -3.99 20.77 24.53
CA SER A 20 -3.11 19.91 23.77
C SER A 20 -3.99 18.85 23.11
N GLU A 21 -3.90 18.72 21.79
CA GLU A 21 -4.58 17.67 21.05
C GLU A 21 -4.29 16.32 21.70
N HIS A 22 -5.34 15.54 22.01
CA HIS A 22 -5.18 14.22 22.59
C HIS A 22 -4.56 13.31 21.53
N ALA A 23 -3.33 12.88 21.73
CA ALA A 23 -2.57 12.08 20.77
C ALA A 23 -1.96 10.86 21.44
N GLU A 24 -1.98 9.73 20.74
CA GLU A 24 -1.39 8.48 21.19
C GLU A 24 -0.35 8.00 20.19
N VAL A 25 0.78 7.49 20.70
CA VAL A 25 1.91 7.02 19.90
C VAL A 25 1.90 5.50 19.86
N TYR A 26 1.84 4.96 18.65
CA TYR A 26 1.83 3.53 18.38
C TYR A 26 3.18 3.10 17.81
N VAL A 27 3.71 1.99 18.32
CA VAL A 27 4.88 1.32 17.76
C VAL A 27 4.38 0.26 16.77
N PRO A 28 4.74 0.34 15.47
CA PRO A 28 4.34 -0.66 14.49
C PRO A 28 4.84 -2.04 14.86
N ARG A 29 3.95 -3.03 14.85
CA ARG A 29 4.35 -4.43 14.86
C ARG A 29 4.53 -4.95 13.43
N LEU A 30 5.33 -5.99 13.26
CA LEU A 30 5.38 -6.73 12.01
C LEU A 30 4.05 -7.47 11.75
N LEU A 31 3.77 -7.69 10.47
CA LEU A 31 2.67 -8.54 10.03
C LEU A 31 2.87 -9.97 10.55
N LYS A 32 1.80 -10.57 11.09
CA LYS A 32 1.83 -11.96 11.59
C LYS A 32 1.11 -12.89 10.62
N GLY A 33 1.84 -13.45 9.65
CA GLY A 33 1.29 -14.42 8.70
C GLY A 33 0.03 -13.90 7.98
N GLU A 34 -0.94 -14.80 7.75
CA GLU A 34 -2.27 -14.39 7.30
C GLU A 34 -3.10 -13.91 8.49
N GLU A 35 -3.27 -12.59 8.62
CA GLU A 35 -4.14 -11.98 9.64
C GLU A 35 -5.36 -11.30 9.01
N ASP A 36 -6.54 -11.52 9.61
CA ASP A 36 -7.78 -10.91 9.15
C ASP A 36 -7.89 -9.46 9.66
N LEU A 37 -7.65 -8.49 8.79
CA LEU A 37 -7.75 -7.06 9.11
C LEU A 37 -9.18 -6.52 8.90
N ASN A 38 -10.13 -7.36 8.46
CA ASN A 38 -11.50 -6.98 8.16
C ASN A 38 -12.43 -7.07 9.37
N VAL A 39 -12.17 -6.24 10.37
CA VAL A 39 -12.99 -6.27 11.58
C VAL A 39 -14.31 -5.53 11.33
N ARG A 40 -15.43 -6.14 11.70
CA ARG A 40 -16.72 -5.47 11.71
C ARG A 40 -16.78 -4.43 12.81
N TYR A 41 -17.26 -3.24 12.47
CA TYR A 41 -17.55 -2.20 13.44
C TYR A 41 -18.64 -2.67 14.42
N LYS A 42 -18.44 -2.45 15.72
CA LYS A 42 -19.49 -2.64 16.74
C LYS A 42 -20.09 -1.31 17.13
N GLU A 43 -21.40 -1.28 17.31
CA GLU A 43 -22.11 -0.09 17.75
C GLU A 43 -21.58 0.38 19.12
N GLY A 44 -21.34 1.69 19.25
CA GLY A 44 -20.73 2.30 20.43
C GLY A 44 -19.20 2.38 20.43
N GLU A 45 -18.50 1.71 19.51
CA GLU A 45 -17.05 1.89 19.36
C GLU A 45 -16.71 3.21 18.65
N ALA A 46 -15.55 3.78 18.93
CA ALA A 46 -15.07 4.93 18.17
C ALA A 46 -14.75 4.52 16.72
N LYS A 47 -14.77 5.49 15.81
CA LYS A 47 -14.47 5.27 14.38
C LYS A 47 -13.16 5.92 14.02
N PHE A 48 -12.47 5.33 13.04
CA PHE A 48 -11.37 6.02 12.41
C PHE A 48 -11.89 7.15 11.51
N THR A 49 -11.15 8.26 11.50
CA THR A 49 -11.38 9.40 10.61
C THR A 49 -10.08 9.79 9.94
N ILE A 50 -10.14 10.01 8.63
CA ILE A 50 -9.05 10.60 7.83
C ILE A 50 -9.38 12.09 7.67
N PHE A 51 -8.45 12.96 8.03
CA PHE A 51 -8.60 14.40 7.89
C PHE A 51 -7.33 15.03 7.30
N ASN A 52 -7.43 16.23 6.73
CA ASN A 52 -6.25 16.96 6.26
C ASN A 52 -5.81 17.97 7.32
N PHE A 53 -4.50 18.11 7.51
CA PHE A 53 -3.93 19.23 8.23
C PHE A 53 -4.06 20.48 7.36
N VAL A 54 -5.18 21.18 7.49
CA VAL A 54 -5.43 22.39 6.72
C VAL A 54 -4.58 23.53 7.30
N LYS A 55 -3.85 24.26 6.45
CA LYS A 55 -3.19 25.51 6.84
C LYS A 55 -4.24 26.56 7.26
N GLU A 56 -3.81 27.60 7.96
CA GLU A 56 -4.67 28.62 8.59
C GLU A 56 -5.76 29.24 7.69
N ASP A 57 -5.61 29.17 6.36
CA ASP A 57 -6.57 29.67 5.39
C ASP A 57 -7.76 28.72 5.10
N LYS A 58 -7.85 27.57 5.80
CA LYS A 58 -8.95 26.58 5.72
C LYS A 58 -9.28 26.06 4.31
N LYS A 59 -8.39 26.26 3.34
CA LYS A 59 -8.57 25.75 1.97
C LYS A 59 -7.76 24.48 1.80
N GLN A 60 -8.45 23.38 1.49
CA GLN A 60 -7.81 22.12 1.13
C GLN A 60 -6.99 22.31 -0.16
N ARG A 61 -5.72 21.91 -0.14
CA ARG A 61 -4.82 21.95 -1.28
C ARG A 61 -4.31 20.55 -1.60
N VAL A 62 -4.03 20.33 -2.89
CA VAL A 62 -3.28 19.14 -3.32
C VAL A 62 -1.90 19.19 -2.66
N GLY A 63 -1.57 18.17 -1.87
CA GLY A 63 -0.33 18.11 -1.09
C GLY A 63 -0.48 18.47 0.40
N ASP A 64 -1.69 18.78 0.88
CA ASP A 64 -1.95 18.85 2.31
C ASP A 64 -1.70 17.47 2.93
N LEU A 65 -0.94 17.47 4.02
CA LEU A 65 -0.63 16.26 4.76
C LEU A 65 -1.89 15.76 5.47
N ILE A 66 -1.99 14.45 5.55
CA ILE A 66 -3.16 13.75 6.07
C ILE A 66 -2.88 13.35 7.53
N GLY A 67 -3.89 13.42 8.39
CA GLY A 67 -3.87 12.91 9.75
C GLY A 67 -4.96 11.85 9.95
N ILE A 68 -4.75 10.98 10.95
CA ILE A 68 -5.67 9.89 11.29
C ILE A 68 -6.09 10.02 12.74
N ARG A 69 -7.40 9.96 13.00
CA ARG A 69 -7.94 9.90 14.36
C ARG A 69 -8.71 8.62 14.62
N TYR A 70 -8.72 8.17 15.87
CA TYR A 70 -9.66 7.19 16.41
C TYR A 70 -10.50 7.86 17.50
N GLY A 71 -11.78 8.13 17.21
CA GLY A 71 -12.57 9.06 18.03
C GLY A 71 -11.91 10.44 18.05
N ASP A 72 -11.60 10.96 19.25
CA ASP A 72 -10.91 12.24 19.43
C ASP A 72 -9.38 12.11 19.53
N THR A 73 -8.84 10.89 19.42
CA THR A 73 -7.40 10.63 19.60
C THR A 73 -6.67 10.66 18.27
N LEU A 74 -5.67 11.55 18.13
CA LEU A 74 -4.74 11.56 17.01
C LEU A 74 -3.80 10.35 17.09
N ILE A 75 -3.71 9.59 16.00
CA ILE A 75 -2.80 8.45 15.88
C ILE A 75 -1.46 8.96 15.38
N ARG A 76 -0.41 8.70 16.17
CA ARG A 76 0.98 8.91 15.78
C ARG A 76 1.72 7.57 15.68
N ILE A 77 2.68 7.47 14.78
CA ILE A 77 3.46 6.26 14.55
C ILE A 77 4.93 6.52 14.89
N GLN A 78 5.49 5.76 15.83
CA GLN A 78 6.92 5.73 16.09
C GLN A 78 7.59 4.78 15.10
N ALA A 79 8.25 5.30 14.07
CA ALA A 79 8.75 4.49 12.95
C ALA A 79 9.88 3.52 13.34
N ASP A 80 10.73 3.91 14.30
CA ASP A 80 11.77 3.06 14.86
C ASP A 80 11.46 2.75 16.33
N PRO A 81 11.26 1.47 16.72
CA PRO A 81 11.01 1.11 18.11
C PRO A 81 12.13 1.54 19.07
N ASN A 82 13.36 1.74 18.57
CA ASN A 82 14.53 2.15 19.36
C ASN A 82 14.70 3.68 19.43
N ASP A 83 14.12 4.43 18.49
CA ASP A 83 14.17 5.90 18.47
C ASP A 83 12.80 6.50 18.79
N LYS A 84 12.64 6.94 20.04
CA LYS A 84 11.39 7.57 20.52
C LYS A 84 11.14 8.95 19.95
N THR A 85 12.09 9.54 19.22
CA THR A 85 11.94 10.87 18.61
C THR A 85 11.42 10.80 17.18
N LEU A 86 11.54 9.64 16.53
CA LEU A 86 11.08 9.42 15.16
C LEU A 86 9.58 9.11 15.12
N ILE A 87 8.77 10.12 15.44
CA ILE A 87 7.31 10.05 15.48
C ILE A 87 6.73 10.77 14.27
N HIS A 88 5.80 10.11 13.59
CA HIS A 88 5.06 10.67 12.46
C HIS A 88 3.56 10.69 12.73
N ASP A 89 2.94 11.81 12.43
CA ASP A 89 1.48 12.00 12.48
C ASP A 89 0.92 12.61 11.20
N HIS A 90 1.79 12.86 10.22
CA HIS A 90 1.47 13.40 8.91
C HIS A 90 1.75 12.36 7.81
N PHE A 91 0.74 12.08 6.99
CA PHE A 91 0.77 11.07 5.94
C PHE A 91 0.66 11.72 4.56
N GLY A 92 1.38 11.19 3.57
CA GLY A 92 1.26 11.60 2.16
C GLY A 92 0.13 10.87 1.42
N PHE A 93 -0.32 9.74 1.97
CA PHE A 93 -1.43 8.95 1.47
C PHE A 93 -2.15 8.30 2.66
N ALA A 94 -3.49 8.28 2.62
CA ALA A 94 -4.31 7.48 3.52
C ALA A 94 -5.61 7.08 2.83
N GLN A 95 -6.04 5.83 3.03
CA GLN A 95 -7.27 5.32 2.42
C GLN A 95 -7.86 4.21 3.26
N PHE A 96 -9.18 4.23 3.43
CA PHE A 96 -9.91 3.11 4.00
C PHE A 96 -9.85 1.90 3.06
N VAL A 97 -9.55 0.73 3.61
CA VAL A 97 -9.43 -0.54 2.85
C VAL A 97 -10.54 -1.54 3.18
N ASN A 98 -11.58 -1.08 3.87
CA ASN A 98 -12.85 -1.77 4.02
C ASN A 98 -14.02 -0.79 4.23
N THR A 99 -15.24 -1.30 4.04
CA THR A 99 -16.48 -0.50 4.12
C THR A 99 -16.79 -0.03 5.53
N ASP A 100 -16.45 -0.82 6.54
CA ASP A 100 -16.73 -0.54 7.95
C ASP A 100 -15.78 0.53 8.53
N LYS A 101 -14.80 1.00 7.73
CA LYS A 101 -13.83 2.03 8.12
C LYS A 101 -13.03 1.65 9.37
N THR A 102 -12.76 0.36 9.54
CA THR A 102 -11.98 -0.20 10.65
C THR A 102 -10.53 -0.50 10.26
N CYS A 103 -10.15 -0.27 9.00
CA CYS A 103 -8.78 -0.46 8.52
C CYS A 103 -8.39 0.64 7.53
N ILE A 104 -7.21 1.23 7.72
CA ILE A 104 -6.65 2.31 6.89
C ILE A 104 -5.25 1.89 6.42
N LEU A 105 -5.01 1.99 5.12
CA LEU A 105 -3.67 1.95 4.55
C LEU A 105 -3.11 3.38 4.52
N VAL A 106 -1.92 3.58 5.08
CA VAL A 106 -1.24 4.88 5.09
C VAL A 106 0.18 4.78 4.55
N GLN A 107 0.66 5.85 3.93
CA GLN A 107 2.06 5.99 3.53
C GLN A 107 2.59 7.36 3.98
N MET A 108 3.79 7.36 4.54
CA MET A 108 4.53 8.59 4.80
C MET A 108 4.76 9.38 3.50
N PRO A 109 4.89 10.70 3.58
CA PRO A 109 5.30 11.51 2.44
C PRO A 109 6.63 11.02 1.86
N ASN A 110 6.77 11.11 0.53
CA ASN A 110 8.04 10.84 -0.11
C ASN A 110 8.97 12.03 0.14
N GLU A 111 10.01 11.83 0.96
CA GLU A 111 11.02 12.85 1.23
C GLU A 111 12.28 12.59 0.41
N LYS A 112 12.81 13.63 -0.23
CA LYS A 112 14.09 13.59 -0.96
C LYS A 112 14.15 12.50 -2.04
N GLY A 113 13.02 12.16 -2.65
CA GLY A 113 12.92 11.13 -3.68
C GLY A 113 12.92 9.69 -3.14
N LEU A 114 12.95 9.50 -1.83
CA LEU A 114 12.79 8.20 -1.19
C LEU A 114 11.30 7.90 -0.99
N ILE A 115 10.93 6.64 -1.22
CA ILE A 115 9.58 6.16 -0.93
C ILE A 115 9.38 6.12 0.58
N GLY A 116 8.37 6.85 1.05
CA GLY A 116 8.01 6.85 2.47
C GLY A 116 7.52 5.46 2.94
N PRO A 117 7.80 5.07 4.19
CA PRO A 117 7.32 3.81 4.74
C PRO A 117 5.79 3.74 4.73
N THR A 118 5.28 2.51 4.59
CA THR A 118 3.85 2.20 4.54
C THR A 118 3.44 1.51 5.83
N TYR A 119 2.25 1.84 6.35
CA TYR A 119 1.67 1.20 7.52
C TYR A 119 0.21 0.87 7.26
N ILE A 120 -0.31 -0.11 8.01
CA ILE A 120 -1.73 -0.43 8.08
C ILE A 120 -2.18 -0.14 9.51
N ILE A 121 -3.19 0.71 9.65
CA ILE A 121 -3.82 1.04 10.93
C ILE A 121 -5.15 0.29 10.97
N ALA A 122 -5.27 -0.68 11.86
CA ALA A 122 -6.43 -1.56 11.93
C ALA A 122 -7.04 -1.57 13.33
N LEU A 123 -8.36 -1.70 13.42
CA LEU A 123 -9.06 -1.92 14.67
C LEU A 123 -8.97 -3.40 15.03
N LYS A 124 -8.42 -3.72 16.20
CA LYS A 124 -8.36 -5.08 16.74
C LYS A 124 -8.83 -5.05 18.18
N ASN A 125 -9.83 -5.88 18.49
CA ASN A 125 -10.41 -5.96 19.84
C ASN A 125 -10.79 -4.59 20.43
N GLY A 126 -11.35 -3.69 19.60
CA GLY A 126 -11.77 -2.35 20.00
C GLY A 126 -10.63 -1.33 20.20
N LYS A 127 -9.39 -1.67 19.81
CA LYS A 127 -8.24 -0.77 19.91
C LYS A 127 -7.49 -0.64 18.58
N PRO A 128 -6.96 0.55 18.23
CA PRO A 128 -6.08 0.68 17.09
C PRO A 128 -4.81 -0.14 17.27
N GLU A 129 -4.38 -0.78 16.20
CA GLU A 129 -3.06 -1.38 16.05
C GLU A 129 -2.41 -0.84 14.78
N VAL A 130 -1.10 -0.63 14.83
CA VAL A 130 -0.30 -0.22 13.68
C VAL A 130 0.57 -1.38 13.24
N ILE A 131 0.49 -1.71 11.96
CA ILE A 131 1.16 -2.85 11.33
C ILE A 131 2.11 -2.31 10.28
N ASN A 132 3.35 -2.78 10.28
CA ASN A 132 4.33 -2.52 9.24
C ASN A 132 4.38 -3.72 8.27
N PRO A 133 3.79 -3.64 7.07
CA PRO A 133 3.90 -4.65 6.03
C PRO A 133 5.27 -4.57 5.32
N TYR A 134 6.35 -4.61 6.10
CA TYR A 134 7.72 -4.61 5.59
C TYR A 134 8.22 -6.04 5.42
N MET A 135 8.82 -6.32 4.26
CA MET A 135 9.56 -7.53 4.00
C MET A 135 10.97 -7.14 3.56
N ALA A 136 11.98 -7.61 4.30
CA ALA A 136 13.38 -7.36 3.98
C ALA A 136 13.71 -7.85 2.56
N SER A 137 14.61 -7.14 1.89
CA SER A 137 15.03 -7.45 0.52
C SER A 137 16.45 -6.96 0.29
N THR A 138 17.21 -7.74 -0.46
CA THR A 138 18.60 -7.45 -0.85
C THR A 138 18.75 -7.31 -2.36
N GLY A 139 17.66 -7.08 -3.08
CA GLY A 139 17.65 -6.98 -4.54
C GLY A 139 18.44 -5.76 -5.04
N LYS A 140 19.30 -6.00 -6.04
CA LYS A 140 20.22 -4.97 -6.55
C LYS A 140 19.52 -3.72 -7.10
N ASN A 141 18.29 -3.84 -7.61
CA ASN A 141 17.51 -2.72 -8.13
C ASN A 141 16.27 -2.41 -7.28
N ASP A 142 16.26 -2.77 -6.00
CA ASP A 142 15.12 -2.51 -5.11
C ASP A 142 14.69 -1.04 -5.13
N LEU A 143 15.64 -0.10 -5.09
CA LEU A 143 15.35 1.33 -5.14
C LEU A 143 14.59 1.74 -6.42
N LYS A 144 14.82 1.04 -7.54
CA LYS A 144 14.15 1.31 -8.81
C LYS A 144 12.71 0.80 -8.85
N PHE A 145 12.46 -0.34 -8.21
CA PHE A 145 11.16 -1.05 -8.28
C PHE A 145 10.29 -0.88 -7.03
N THR A 146 10.82 -0.28 -5.97
CA THR A 146 10.06 0.12 -4.78
C THR A 146 9.26 1.37 -5.11
N ARG A 147 7.93 1.29 -5.03
CA ARG A 147 7.00 2.38 -5.39
C ARG A 147 6.11 2.84 -4.22
N GLY A 148 6.23 2.21 -3.06
CA GLY A 148 5.31 2.41 -1.94
C GLY A 148 3.98 1.74 -2.24
N VAL A 149 2.91 2.49 -2.02
CA VAL A 149 1.54 2.11 -2.35
C VAL A 149 1.22 2.50 -3.79
N SER A 150 0.73 1.54 -4.55
CA SER A 150 0.25 1.76 -5.92
C SER A 150 -1.10 1.09 -6.16
N ASN A 151 -2.01 1.76 -6.85
CA ASN A 151 -3.35 1.24 -7.09
C ASN A 151 -3.32 0.11 -8.11
N VAL A 152 -4.02 -1.00 -7.81
CA VAL A 152 -4.25 -2.10 -8.75
C VAL A 152 -5.73 -2.11 -9.12
N GLY A 153 -6.08 -1.29 -10.11
CA GLY A 153 -7.49 -1.03 -10.44
C GLY A 153 -8.21 -0.29 -9.31
N LYS A 154 -9.46 -0.66 -9.03
CA LYS A 154 -10.30 -0.02 -8.01
C LYS A 154 -10.39 -0.80 -6.69
N SER A 155 -9.89 -2.03 -6.66
CA SER A 155 -10.20 -3.00 -5.59
C SER A 155 -8.99 -3.47 -4.79
N ALA A 156 -7.78 -3.00 -5.10
CA ALA A 156 -6.58 -3.40 -4.38
C ALA A 156 -5.45 -2.38 -4.46
N TYR A 157 -4.52 -2.49 -3.51
CA TYR A 157 -3.29 -1.72 -3.42
C TYR A 157 -2.09 -2.67 -3.44
N LEU A 158 -1.13 -2.41 -4.31
CA LEU A 158 0.17 -3.07 -4.34
C LEU A 158 1.15 -2.30 -3.45
N ILE A 159 1.73 -2.98 -2.46
CA ILE A 159 2.71 -2.43 -1.52
C ILE A 159 4.08 -2.99 -1.89
N ASN A 160 4.93 -2.15 -2.47
CA ASN A 160 6.33 -2.48 -2.78
C ASN A 160 6.52 -3.80 -3.54
N ASN A 161 5.60 -4.20 -4.42
CA ASN A 161 5.59 -5.51 -5.10
C ASN A 161 5.62 -6.75 -4.18
N ASP A 162 5.57 -6.58 -2.86
CA ASP A 162 5.67 -7.67 -1.87
C ASP A 162 4.29 -8.10 -1.38
N TYR A 163 3.32 -7.17 -1.35
CA TYR A 163 1.98 -7.45 -0.87
C TYR A 163 0.89 -6.83 -1.76
N LEU A 164 -0.24 -7.51 -1.84
CA LEU A 164 -1.49 -7.00 -2.40
C LEU A 164 -2.52 -6.86 -1.27
N LEU A 165 -2.96 -5.64 -0.97
CA LEU A 165 -4.01 -5.36 0.00
C LEU A 165 -5.34 -5.15 -0.71
N SER A 166 -6.34 -5.99 -0.43
CA SER A 166 -7.70 -5.77 -0.92
C SER A 166 -8.29 -4.50 -0.30
N ALA A 167 -8.88 -3.65 -1.14
CA ALA A 167 -9.63 -2.47 -0.71
C ALA A 167 -11.07 -2.78 -0.27
N VAL A 168 -11.50 -4.04 -0.41
CA VAL A 168 -12.87 -4.48 -0.13
C VAL A 168 -12.96 -5.11 1.25
N ASN A 169 -12.05 -6.04 1.54
CA ASN A 169 -12.09 -6.85 2.74
C ASN A 169 -10.79 -6.76 3.55
N ALA A 170 -9.97 -5.73 3.34
CA ALA A 170 -8.70 -5.53 4.05
C ALA A 170 -7.75 -6.75 4.11
N LYS A 171 -7.96 -7.79 3.27
CA LYS A 171 -7.10 -8.96 3.27
C LYS A 171 -5.78 -8.64 2.57
N LEU A 172 -4.68 -8.89 3.27
CA LEU A 172 -3.33 -8.72 2.76
C LEU A 172 -2.81 -10.05 2.23
N TYR A 173 -2.42 -10.08 0.96
CA TYR A 173 -1.84 -11.25 0.31
C TYR A 173 -0.36 -11.02 0.08
N THR A 174 0.47 -12.00 0.44
CA THR A 174 1.90 -11.98 0.09
C THR A 174 2.05 -12.35 -1.37
N ILE A 175 2.78 -11.52 -2.12
CA ILE A 175 3.11 -11.81 -3.52
C ILE A 175 4.40 -12.61 -3.51
N LYS A 176 4.34 -13.84 -4.04
CA LYS A 176 5.52 -14.70 -4.12
C LYS A 176 6.58 -14.06 -5.02
N ARG A 177 7.75 -13.79 -4.45
CA ARG A 177 8.91 -13.26 -5.17
C ARG A 177 9.49 -14.30 -6.12
N GLN A 178 10.07 -13.83 -7.22
CA GLN A 178 10.81 -14.70 -8.16
C GLN A 178 12.07 -15.24 -7.49
N ASN A 179 12.79 -14.37 -6.77
CA ASN A 179 13.91 -14.71 -5.89
C ASN A 179 13.48 -14.40 -4.44
N PRO A 180 13.48 -15.34 -3.49
CA PRO A 180 12.95 -15.10 -2.14
C PRO A 180 13.55 -13.89 -1.42
N ASP A 181 14.85 -13.66 -1.60
CA ASP A 181 15.60 -12.59 -0.95
C ASP A 181 15.49 -11.23 -1.67
N GLU A 182 14.86 -11.19 -2.84
CA GLU A 182 14.74 -9.98 -3.65
C GLU A 182 13.28 -9.67 -3.95
N ARG A 183 12.87 -8.44 -3.65
CA ARG A 183 11.63 -7.86 -4.16
C ARG A 183 11.54 -8.08 -5.67
N ILE A 184 10.34 -8.22 -6.21
CA ILE A 184 10.18 -8.41 -7.65
C ILE A 184 10.78 -7.21 -8.41
N GLN A 185 11.84 -7.48 -9.18
CA GLN A 185 12.60 -6.50 -9.95
C GLN A 185 11.90 -6.17 -11.28
N GLY A 186 10.64 -5.75 -11.21
CA GLY A 186 9.80 -5.51 -12.38
C GLY A 186 8.62 -4.59 -12.07
N TYR A 187 7.92 -4.19 -13.14
CA TYR A 187 6.72 -3.37 -13.02
C TYR A 187 5.48 -4.24 -13.19
N LEU A 188 4.47 -4.04 -12.34
CA LEU A 188 3.15 -4.62 -12.60
C LEU A 188 2.66 -4.09 -13.96
N PHE A 189 2.38 -5.01 -14.87
CA PHE A 189 2.12 -4.71 -16.27
C PHE A 189 0.72 -5.15 -16.70
N LEU A 190 0.30 -6.35 -16.29
CA LEU A 190 -1.02 -6.90 -16.59
C LEU A 190 -1.60 -7.64 -15.40
N LYS A 191 -2.90 -7.93 -15.49
CA LYS A 191 -3.62 -8.82 -14.58
C LYS A 191 -4.61 -9.67 -15.37
N SER A 192 -4.90 -10.86 -14.84
CA SER A 192 -5.95 -11.74 -15.38
C SER A 192 -7.33 -11.08 -15.29
N SER A 193 -8.29 -11.60 -16.06
CA SER A 193 -9.67 -11.10 -16.07
C SER A 193 -10.38 -11.28 -14.71
N ASP A 194 -10.07 -12.37 -14.00
CA ASP A 194 -10.52 -12.62 -12.62
C ASP A 194 -9.75 -11.79 -11.58
N ASN A 195 -8.69 -11.07 -11.97
CA ASN A 195 -7.83 -10.26 -11.11
C ASN A 195 -7.10 -11.06 -10.01
N GLU A 196 -6.87 -12.36 -10.22
CA GLU A 196 -6.16 -13.22 -9.26
C GLU A 196 -4.69 -13.46 -9.64
N THR A 197 -4.34 -13.29 -10.92
CA THR A 197 -2.97 -13.39 -11.42
C THR A 197 -2.43 -12.01 -11.79
N LEU A 198 -1.31 -11.63 -11.17
CA LEU A 198 -0.55 -10.42 -11.47
C LEU A 198 0.62 -10.75 -12.39
N VAL A 199 0.86 -9.92 -13.40
CA VAL A 199 1.97 -10.10 -14.35
C VAL A 199 2.94 -8.93 -14.20
N PHE A 200 4.15 -9.24 -13.77
CA PHE A 200 5.26 -8.31 -13.67
C PHE A 200 6.13 -8.41 -14.92
N LEU A 201 6.36 -7.28 -15.58
CA LEU A 201 7.39 -7.14 -16.61
C LEU A 201 8.74 -7.03 -15.91
N VAL A 202 9.48 -8.14 -15.89
CA VAL A 202 10.85 -8.23 -15.39
C VAL A 202 11.82 -8.27 -16.59
N ASN A 203 13.13 -8.25 -16.33
CA ASN A 203 14.12 -8.24 -17.40
C ASN A 203 13.97 -9.45 -18.34
N GLY A 204 13.44 -9.21 -19.55
CA GLY A 204 13.28 -10.24 -20.59
C GLY A 204 12.18 -11.28 -20.34
N ALA A 205 11.28 -11.08 -19.36
CA ALA A 205 10.22 -12.05 -19.08
C ALA A 205 8.96 -11.42 -18.46
N PHE A 206 7.83 -12.11 -18.60
CA PHE A 206 6.64 -11.91 -17.79
C PHE A 206 6.67 -12.87 -16.61
N TYR A 207 6.92 -12.34 -15.42
CA TYR A 207 6.80 -13.08 -14.17
C TYR A 207 5.37 -12.97 -13.66
N GLN A 208 4.65 -14.09 -13.59
CA GLN A 208 3.24 -14.15 -13.27
C GLN A 208 3.05 -14.78 -11.89
N VAL A 209 2.22 -14.17 -11.06
CA VAL A 209 1.94 -14.63 -9.69
C VAL A 209 0.45 -14.68 -9.48
N HIS A 210 -0.08 -15.87 -9.28
CA HIS A 210 -1.43 -16.07 -8.75
C HIS A 210 -1.39 -15.88 -7.24
N TYR A 211 -1.67 -14.66 -6.77
CA TYR A 211 -1.43 -14.29 -5.36
C TYR A 211 -2.30 -15.07 -4.34
N PRO A 212 -3.50 -15.60 -4.67
CA PRO A 212 -4.24 -16.41 -3.69
C PRO A 212 -3.56 -17.74 -3.36
N SER A 213 -2.92 -18.39 -4.35
CA SER A 213 -2.27 -19.71 -4.13
C SER A 213 -0.75 -19.65 -4.06
N GLY A 214 -0.14 -18.53 -4.46
CA GLY A 214 1.31 -18.40 -4.62
C GLY A 214 1.86 -19.20 -5.80
N GLU A 215 1.02 -19.70 -6.71
CA GLU A 215 1.50 -20.31 -7.95
C GLU A 215 2.08 -19.26 -8.88
N THR A 216 3.17 -19.64 -9.55
CA THR A 216 3.95 -18.72 -10.36
C THR A 216 4.26 -19.33 -11.71
N TYR A 217 4.28 -18.50 -12.74
CA TYR A 217 4.71 -18.89 -14.07
C TYR A 217 5.60 -17.80 -14.65
N THR A 218 6.76 -18.18 -15.19
CA THR A 218 7.66 -17.22 -15.86
C THR A 218 7.63 -17.51 -17.35
N LEU A 219 7.26 -16.50 -18.13
CA LEU A 219 7.23 -16.58 -19.59
C LEU A 219 8.31 -15.70 -20.19
N PRO A 220 9.36 -16.27 -20.79
CA PRO A 220 10.39 -15.49 -21.49
C PRO A 220 9.80 -14.66 -22.63
N ILE A 221 10.24 -13.42 -22.77
CA ILE A 221 9.89 -12.54 -23.89
C ILE A 221 10.93 -12.75 -24.99
N THR A 222 10.52 -13.41 -26.06
CA THR A 222 11.41 -13.77 -27.18
C THR A 222 11.59 -12.65 -28.21
N SER A 223 10.69 -11.66 -28.25
CA SER A 223 10.80 -10.53 -29.19
C SER A 223 11.68 -9.40 -28.62
N LYS A 224 12.71 -9.01 -29.36
CA LYS A 224 13.59 -7.88 -29.01
C LYS A 224 12.85 -6.53 -29.01
N ILE A 225 11.79 -6.40 -29.81
CA ILE A 225 11.05 -5.13 -30.01
C ILE A 225 10.09 -4.84 -28.84
N ALA A 226 9.62 -5.89 -28.17
CA ALA A 226 8.73 -5.82 -27.01
C ALA A 226 9.37 -5.11 -25.79
N GLN A 227 10.68 -4.89 -25.79
CA GLN A 227 11.40 -4.32 -24.65
C GLN A 227 11.48 -2.78 -24.66
N ASP A 228 11.29 -2.14 -25.83
CA ASP A 228 11.60 -0.72 -26.02
C ASP A 228 10.37 0.22 -26.20
N ASP A 229 9.16 -0.32 -26.36
CA ASP A 229 7.91 0.46 -26.49
C ASP A 229 6.77 -0.14 -25.64
N SER A 230 6.41 0.54 -24.55
CA SER A 230 5.35 0.09 -23.64
C SER A 230 3.94 0.08 -24.25
N ARG A 231 3.66 0.94 -25.25
CA ARG A 231 2.35 0.95 -25.94
C ARG A 231 2.30 -0.14 -27.02
N GLY A 232 3.39 -0.30 -27.78
CA GLY A 232 3.57 -1.41 -28.71
C GLY A 232 3.51 -2.77 -28.02
N LEU A 233 4.08 -2.88 -26.82
CA LEU A 233 4.08 -4.09 -25.99
C LEU A 233 2.67 -4.57 -25.67
N TYR A 234 1.78 -3.67 -25.23
CA TYR A 234 0.41 -4.05 -24.87
C TYR A 234 -0.36 -4.62 -26.08
N LYS A 235 -0.28 -3.92 -27.23
CA LYS A 235 -0.90 -4.40 -28.46
C LYS A 235 -0.31 -5.74 -28.91
N TRP A 236 1.01 -5.88 -28.88
CA TRP A 236 1.69 -7.12 -29.24
C TRP A 236 1.25 -8.29 -28.37
N ILE A 237 1.05 -8.06 -27.07
CA ILE A 237 0.54 -9.10 -26.17
C ILE A 237 -0.88 -9.51 -26.55
N GLN A 238 -1.76 -8.55 -26.83
CA GLN A 238 -3.12 -8.87 -27.28
C GLN A 238 -3.13 -9.67 -28.59
N ASP A 239 -2.18 -9.40 -29.48
CA ASP A 239 -2.09 -10.06 -30.78
C ASP A 239 -1.43 -11.45 -30.69
N ASN A 240 -0.69 -11.77 -29.62
CA ASN A 240 0.17 -12.97 -29.54
C ASN A 240 -0.02 -13.87 -28.31
N TYR A 241 -0.75 -13.42 -27.30
CA TYR A 241 -0.92 -14.14 -26.05
C TYR A 241 -2.39 -14.20 -25.66
N THR A 242 -2.75 -15.26 -24.95
CA THR A 242 -4.10 -15.45 -24.42
C THR A 242 -4.03 -15.96 -22.99
N TRP A 243 -5.12 -15.75 -22.25
CA TRP A 243 -5.27 -16.27 -20.90
C TRP A 243 -5.74 -17.72 -20.98
N ILE A 244 -4.91 -18.64 -20.49
CA ILE A 244 -5.22 -20.07 -20.46
C ILE A 244 -5.28 -20.51 -19.01
N ARG A 245 -6.33 -21.25 -18.67
CA ARG A 245 -6.48 -21.87 -17.35
C ARG A 245 -5.74 -23.19 -17.31
N ASN A 246 -4.96 -23.40 -16.26
CA ASN A 246 -4.33 -24.69 -15.98
C ASN A 246 -5.34 -25.69 -15.35
N SER A 247 -4.88 -26.89 -15.03
CA SER A 247 -5.70 -27.94 -14.39
C SER A 247 -6.25 -27.57 -13.00
N LYS A 248 -5.69 -26.54 -12.36
CA LYS A 248 -6.15 -25.99 -11.08
C LYS A 248 -7.04 -24.77 -11.25
N ASN A 249 -7.51 -24.51 -12.48
CA ASN A 249 -8.37 -23.39 -12.83
C ASN A 249 -7.70 -22.01 -12.64
N ILE A 250 -6.36 -21.96 -12.60
CA ILE A 250 -5.59 -20.71 -12.48
C ILE A 250 -5.27 -20.17 -13.88
N SER A 251 -5.56 -18.90 -14.10
CA SER A 251 -5.35 -18.21 -15.37
C SER A 251 -3.94 -17.65 -15.49
N PHE A 252 -3.17 -18.13 -16.48
CA PHE A 252 -1.87 -17.58 -16.85
C PHE A 252 -1.89 -17.06 -18.29
N LEU A 253 -1.14 -15.99 -18.55
CA LEU A 253 -0.88 -15.47 -19.89
C LEU A 253 0.10 -16.40 -20.59
N LEU A 254 -0.31 -17.02 -21.70
CA LEU A 254 0.52 -17.93 -22.50
C LEU A 254 0.49 -17.51 -23.97
N PRO A 255 1.49 -17.91 -24.78
CA PRO A 255 1.42 -17.68 -26.23
C PRO A 255 0.11 -18.25 -26.79
N ALA A 256 -0.55 -17.48 -27.64
CA ALA A 256 -1.76 -17.94 -28.30
C ALA A 256 -1.43 -19.18 -29.15
N PRO A 257 -2.28 -20.21 -29.14
CA PRO A 257 -2.14 -21.35 -30.04
C PRO A 257 -2.52 -20.88 -31.46
N THR A 258 -1.55 -20.32 -32.19
CA THR A 258 -1.71 -19.90 -33.59
C THR A 258 -0.94 -20.85 -34.50
N ASP A 259 -1.47 -21.14 -35.68
CA ASP A 259 -0.77 -21.92 -36.72
C ASP A 259 0.49 -21.21 -37.24
N ASP A 260 0.62 -19.90 -37.02
CA ASP A 260 1.71 -19.04 -37.54
C ASP A 260 2.83 -18.72 -36.52
N GLY A 261 2.75 -19.23 -35.28
CA GLY A 261 3.67 -18.85 -34.19
C GLY A 261 3.50 -17.39 -33.70
N ILE A 262 4.39 -16.94 -32.80
CA ILE A 262 4.40 -15.57 -32.27
C ILE A 262 4.83 -14.61 -33.39
N LYS A 263 3.93 -13.71 -33.80
CA LYS A 263 4.15 -12.69 -34.83
C LYS A 263 5.10 -11.60 -34.31
N ASP A 264 6.23 -11.44 -34.99
CA ASP A 264 7.25 -10.46 -34.68
C ASP A 264 6.75 -9.03 -35.02
N MET A 265 7.01 -8.04 -34.16
CA MET A 265 6.63 -6.63 -34.38
C MET A 265 7.53 -5.97 -35.44
N ARG A 266 7.62 -6.48 -36.66
CA ARG A 266 8.36 -5.75 -37.71
C ARG A 266 7.59 -4.48 -38.08
N ARG A 267 8.16 -3.33 -37.75
CA ARG A 267 7.80 -2.04 -38.36
C ARG A 267 7.82 -2.25 -39.87
N LYS A 268 6.67 -2.15 -40.55
CA LYS A 268 6.69 -1.80 -41.97
C LYS A 268 7.29 -0.40 -42.02
N ILE A 269 8.53 -0.31 -42.50
CA ILE A 269 9.13 0.95 -42.95
C ILE A 269 8.33 1.42 -44.15
#